data_AF-A0A8T3P9P9-F1
#
_entry.id   AF-A0A8T3P9P9-F1
#
_cell.length_a   1.000
_cell.length_b   1.000
_cell.length_c   1.000
_cell.angle_alpha   90.00
_cell.angle_beta   90.00
_cell.angle_gamma   90.00
#
_symmetry.space_group_name_H-M   'P 1'
#
loop_
_entity.id
_entity.type
_entity.pdbx_description
1 polymer ?
#
loop_
_entity_poly.entity_id
_entity_poly.type
_entity_poly.pdbx_seq_one_letter_code
_entity_poly.pdbx_strand_id
1 'polypeptide(L)' 'MFMHGGWLHLGGNMLFLWIFGDNIEHTMGSVLFVAFYLVAGLVASFAQILIDPD' A
#
# COMPACT_ATOMS: atom_id res chain seq x y z
N MET A 1 -4.83 -5.73 -0.73
CA MET A 1 -4.43 -4.58 0.11
C MET A 1 -4.06 -4.96 1.56
N PHE A 2 -4.94 -5.54 2.38
CA PHE A 2 -4.66 -5.79 3.82
C PHE A 2 -4.34 -7.24 4.20
N MET A 3 -4.75 -8.20 3.36
CA MET A 3 -4.36 -9.60 3.53
C MET A 3 -2.97 -9.80 2.91
N HIS A 4 -2.07 -10.43 3.67
CA HIS A 4 -0.69 -10.64 3.25
C HIS A 4 -0.42 -12.15 3.07
N GLY A 5 0.15 -12.54 1.94
CA GLY A 5 0.48 -13.93 1.62
C GLY A 5 1.65 -14.55 2.40
N GLY A 6 2.19 -13.87 3.41
CA GLY A 6 3.29 -14.39 4.24
C GLY A 6 3.98 -13.33 5.09
N TRP A 7 4.82 -13.79 6.03
CA TRP A 7 5.53 -12.93 7.00
C TRP A 7 6.49 -11.94 6.35
N LEU A 8 7.23 -12.37 5.33
CA LEU A 8 8.16 -11.48 4.61
C LEU A 8 7.41 -10.39 3.85
N HIS A 9 6.26 -10.72 3.25
CA HIS A 9 5.42 -9.75 2.56
C HIS A 9 4.81 -8.74 3.53
N LEU A 10 4.33 -9.18 4.69
CA LEU A 10 3.84 -8.29 5.74
C LEU A 10 4.96 -7.38 6.27
N GLY A 11 6.10 -7.96 6.64
CA GLY A 11 7.25 -7.21 7.16
C GLY A 11 7.77 -6.17 6.17
N GLY A 12 7.87 -6.52 4.88
CA GLY A 12 8.29 -5.60 3.82
C GLY A 12 7.34 -4.41 3.65
N ASN A 13 6.03 -4.65 3.63
CA ASN A 13 5.04 -3.57 3.52
C ASN A 13 5.07 -2.63 4.74
N MET A 14 5.13 -3.19 5.94
CA MET A 14 5.20 -2.39 7.17
C MET A 14 6.50 -1.61 7.28
N LEU A 15 7.62 -2.19 6.85
CA LEU A 15 8.90 -1.49 6.76
C LEU A 15 8.84 -0.30 5.80
N PHE A 16 8.20 -0.48 4.63
CA PHE A 16 8.01 0.60 3.65
C PHE A 16 7.16 1.74 4.22
N LEU A 17 6.04 1.40 4.86
CA LEU A 17 5.18 2.40 5.52
C LEU A 17 5.91 3.13 6.64
N TRP A 18 6.73 2.44 7.43
CA TRP A 18 7.49 3.05 8.51
C TRP A 18 8.59 4.00 8.01
N ILE A 19 9.29 3.65 6.93
CA ILE A 19 10.38 4.48 6.37
C ILE A 19 9.84 5.67 5.58
N PHE A 20 8.80 5.47 4.76
CA PHE A 20 8.35 6.48 3.79
C PHE A 20 7.01 7.13 4.15
N GLY A 21 6.18 6.49 4.96
CA GLY A 21 4.82 6.94 5.26
C GLY A 21 4.78 8.34 5.86
N ASP A 22 5.61 8.61 6.87
CA ASP A 22 5.64 9.91 7.57
C ASP A 22 6.03 11.07 6.62
N ASN A 23 7.05 10.85 5.79
CA ASN A 23 7.51 11.87 4.83
C ASN A 23 6.43 12.17 3.76
N ILE A 24 5.74 11.13 3.28
CA ILE A 24 4.67 11.29 2.28
C ILE A 24 3.46 11.96 2.93
N GLU A 25 3.07 11.53 4.14
CA GLU A 25 1.97 12.14 4.89
C GLU A 25 2.24 13.61 5.19
N HIS A 26 3.45 13.96 5.62
CA HIS A 26 3.84 15.35 5.86
C HIS A 26 3.77 16.20 4.59
N THR A 27 4.08 15.62 3.42
CA THR A 27 4.07 16.34 2.15
C THR A 27 2.65 16.50 1.58
N MET A 28 1.79 15.49 1.74
CA MET A 28 0.44 15.46 1.15
C MET A 28 -0.66 15.92 2.11
N GLY A 29 -0.41 15.85 3.42
CA GLY A 29 -1.43 15.95 4.47
C GLY A 29 -2.18 14.63 4.69
N SER A 30 -2.62 14.39 5.92
CA SER A 30 -3.19 13.11 6.37
C SER A 30 -4.39 12.63 5.55
N VAL A 31 -5.30 13.51 5.16
CA VAL A 31 -6.51 13.13 4.39
C VAL A 31 -6.14 12.61 3.00
N LEU A 32 -5.24 13.31 2.30
CA LEU A 32 -4.78 12.90 0.99
C LEU A 32 -3.90 11.66 1.07
N PHE A 33 -3.11 11.51 2.13
CA PHE A 33 -2.33 10.30 2.37
C PHE A 33 -3.22 9.05 2.52
N VAL A 34 -4.28 9.12 3.33
CA VAL A 34 -5.21 8.00 3.50
C VAL A 34 -5.94 7.69 2.19
N ALA A 35 -6.43 8.70 1.46
CA ALA A 35 -7.07 8.50 0.17
C ALA A 35 -6.11 7.88 -0.86
N PHE A 36 -4.88 8.39 -0.93
CA PHE A 36 -3.82 7.86 -1.78
C PHE A 36 -3.52 6.40 -1.45
N TYR A 37 -3.34 6.07 -0.17
CA TYR A 37 -3.05 4.72 0.29
C TYR A 37 -4.14 3.74 -0.14
N LEU A 38 -5.42 4.08 0.08
CA LEU A 38 -6.57 3.26 -0.33
C LEU A 38 -6.67 3.09 -1.85
N VAL A 39 -6.55 4.18 -2.61
CA VAL A 39 -6.62 4.13 -4.08
C VAL A 39 -5.47 3.31 -4.65
N ALA A 40 -4.23 3.54 -4.19
CA ALA A 40 -3.07 2.78 -4.64
C ALA A 40 -3.21 1.29 -4.33
N GLY A 41 -3.71 0.93 -3.13
CA GLY A 41 -3.97 -0.45 -2.76
C GLY A 41 -5.04 -1.13 -3.62
N LEU A 42 -6.09 -0.39 -4.00
CA LEU A 42 -7.11 -0.88 -4.95
C LEU A 42 -6.53 -1.07 -6.34
N VAL A 43 -5.81 -0.07 -6.87
CA VAL A 43 -5.17 -0.14 -8.19
C VAL A 43 -4.20 -1.32 -8.28
N ALA A 44 -3.35 -1.51 -7.26
CA ALA A 44 -2.44 -2.66 -7.20
C ALA A 44 -3.20 -4.00 -7.17
N SER A 45 -4.31 -4.06 -6.41
CA SER A 45 -5.12 -5.30 -6.32
C SER A 45 -5.80 -5.62 -7.66
N PHE A 46 -6.34 -4.62 -8.35
CA PHE A 46 -6.91 -4.80 -9.69
C PHE A 46 -5.83 -5.14 -10.72
N ALA A 47 -4.68 -4.49 -10.68
CA ALA A 47 -3.56 -4.79 -11.57
C ALA A 47 -3.09 -6.25 -11.40
N GLN A 48 -3.02 -6.76 -10.16
CA GLN A 48 -2.70 -8.16 -9.90
C GLN A 48 -3.73 -9.09 -10.54
N ILE A 49 -5.03 -8.84 -10.32
CA ILE A 49 -6.12 -9.64 -10.92
C ILE A 49 -6.05 -9.61 -12.44
N LEU A 50 -5.69 -8.48 -13.05
CA LEU A 50 -5.59 -8.35 -14.50
C LEU A 50 -4.39 -9.10 -15.10
N ILE A 51 -3.27 -9.15 -14.36
CA ILE A 51 -2.03 -9.78 -14.82
C ILE A 51 -2.03 -11.28 -14.55
N ASP A 52 -2.60 -11.70 -13.42
CA ASP A 52 -2.65 -13.08 -12.96
C ASP A 52 -4.04 -13.36 -12.34
N PRO A 53 -5.07 -13.59 -13.19
CA PRO A 53 -6.46 -13.75 -12.77
C PRO A 53 -6.81 -15.11 -12.16
N ASP A 54 -5.92 -16.10 -12.26
CA ASP A 54 -6.16 -17.52 -11.89
C ASP A 54 -5.95 -17.82 -10.40
#